data_AF-A0A5P9PC76-F1
#
_entry.id   AF-A0A5P9PC76-F1
#
_cell.length_a   1.000
_cell.length_b   1.000
_cell.length_c   1.000
_cell.angle_alpha   90.00
_cell.angle_beta   90.00
_cell.angle_gamma   90.00
#
_symmetry.space_group_name_H-M   'P 1'
#
loop_
_entity.id
_entity.type
_entity.pdbx_description
1 polymer ?
#
loop_
_entity_poly.entity_id
_entity_poly.type
_entity_poly.pdbx_seq_one_letter_code
_entity_poly.pdbx_strand_id
1 'polypeptide(L)'
;MPSNYLHRALGPGAHARALVRPGETVVWAGFARTHYYDIKRLTPVGEPKGSAVGRGLGAVGDFAGEVVSGMLGSENGPDKPPPADVVVFGPQAGCLAHQHLSTLPSISRGLLRLWVLTSQRLVVFTEQPPVDEPPSTEDSLLGKASRFGRGLAKVGRIITDTRTKFGDNVEGEPVAPKAFVPAAEIPGAQIAGVRATRVSLVDGSGIDFVRGVAGPAWETTTAESELKIVTKEVTGHWLRPGERLVLACAPINGYTGVLLDGELRLPHEPLGDVPEVKLGKLKWPRPADWTMRTAGADWADDPTVAFWAHATRPEQDAVRFADHFAHTRGDARLTLTSHRAAVVYPTRLLADAAADAARNPFTTFSEVPASSIRGLTAEPAGCGVPSAPVVRLDFTDGSTLLVRDPLTSRRLGT
;
A
#
# COMPACT_ATOMS: atom_id res chain seq x y z
N MET A 1 -14.47 11.54 4.94
CA MET A 1 -14.90 10.31 4.25
C MET A 1 -13.86 9.28 4.63
N PRO A 2 -14.26 8.13 5.22
CA PRO A 2 -13.29 7.17 5.73
C PRO A 2 -12.24 6.86 4.66
N SER A 3 -10.99 6.74 5.08
CA SER A 3 -9.84 6.47 4.20
C SER A 3 -10.17 5.33 3.25
N ASN A 4 -10.47 5.66 1.99
CA ASN A 4 -11.05 4.71 1.05
C ASN A 4 -9.93 3.95 0.34
N TYR A 5 -9.21 3.12 1.11
CA TYR A 5 -8.09 2.31 0.61
C TYR A 5 -8.51 1.42 -0.55
N LEU A 6 -9.80 1.04 -0.62
CA LEU A 6 -10.36 0.19 -1.66
C LEU A 6 -10.17 0.73 -3.09
N HIS A 7 -9.92 2.03 -3.28
CA HIS A 7 -9.62 2.61 -4.60
C HIS A 7 -8.16 2.43 -5.04
N ARG A 8 -7.27 2.04 -4.13
CA ARG A 8 -5.85 1.92 -4.42
C ARG A 8 -5.56 0.60 -5.13
N ALA A 9 -4.54 0.61 -5.98
CA ALA A 9 -3.94 -0.61 -6.48
C ALA A 9 -3.17 -1.34 -5.36
N LEU A 10 -2.81 -2.60 -5.60
CA LEU A 10 -1.87 -3.33 -4.74
C LEU A 10 -0.55 -2.57 -4.58
N GLY A 11 0.02 -2.65 -3.38
CA GLY A 11 1.34 -2.11 -3.08
C GLY A 11 2.46 -2.89 -3.78
N PRO A 12 3.71 -2.41 -3.69
CA PRO A 12 4.82 -3.04 -4.40
C PRO A 12 5.22 -4.41 -3.84
N GLY A 13 5.14 -4.67 -2.51
CA GLY A 13 5.46 -5.99 -1.94
C GLY A 13 4.46 -7.06 -2.40
N ALA A 14 3.18 -6.69 -2.40
CA ALA A 14 2.10 -7.48 -2.97
C ALA A 14 2.35 -7.90 -4.43
N HIS A 15 2.69 -6.94 -5.29
CA HIS A 15 3.03 -7.24 -6.69
C HIS A 15 4.28 -8.11 -6.80
N ALA A 16 5.31 -7.83 -5.99
CA ALA A 16 6.56 -8.59 -6.01
C ALA A 16 6.30 -10.07 -5.71
N ARG A 17 5.51 -10.40 -4.67
CA ARG A 17 5.18 -11.79 -4.34
C ARG A 17 4.53 -12.56 -5.48
N ALA A 18 3.67 -11.90 -6.25
CA ALA A 18 3.02 -12.52 -7.40
C ALA A 18 3.98 -12.81 -8.57
N LEU A 19 5.16 -12.18 -8.60
CA LEU A 19 6.09 -12.19 -9.74
C LEU A 19 7.41 -12.92 -9.46
N VAL A 20 7.82 -13.06 -8.19
CA VAL A 20 9.08 -13.73 -7.84
C VAL A 20 9.02 -15.25 -8.07
N ARG A 21 10.19 -15.86 -8.29
CA ARG A 21 10.28 -17.29 -8.56
C ARG A 21 9.95 -18.09 -7.28
N PRO A 22 9.43 -19.33 -7.40
CA PRO A 22 9.27 -20.21 -6.25
C PRO A 22 10.59 -20.34 -5.44
N GLY A 23 10.51 -20.19 -4.12
CA GLY A 23 11.67 -20.25 -3.23
C GLY A 23 12.45 -18.93 -3.07
N GLU A 24 12.13 -17.88 -3.85
CA GLU A 24 12.65 -16.54 -3.59
C GLU A 24 11.83 -15.85 -2.48
N THR A 25 12.53 -15.29 -1.49
CA THR A 25 11.89 -14.43 -0.48
C THR A 25 12.07 -12.97 -0.91
N VAL A 26 10.98 -12.21 -0.94
CA VAL A 26 11.05 -10.75 -1.15
C VAL A 26 11.70 -10.10 0.07
N VAL A 27 12.75 -9.32 -0.14
CA VAL A 27 13.41 -8.52 0.90
C VAL A 27 12.75 -7.15 0.96
N TRP A 28 12.67 -6.47 -0.19
CA TRP A 28 11.89 -5.25 -0.34
C TRP A 28 11.46 -5.06 -1.79
N ALA A 29 10.39 -4.28 -1.99
CA ALA A 29 9.91 -3.90 -3.30
C ALA A 29 9.46 -2.44 -3.33
N GLY A 30 9.74 -1.73 -4.42
CA GLY A 30 9.41 -0.32 -4.58
C GLY A 30 8.94 0.02 -5.98
N PHE A 31 7.95 0.91 -6.07
CA PHE A 31 7.52 1.49 -7.34
C PHE A 31 8.32 2.72 -7.71
N ALA A 32 8.81 2.78 -8.94
CA ALA A 32 9.56 3.92 -9.46
C ALA A 32 9.16 4.21 -10.91
N ARG A 33 9.27 5.48 -11.30
CA ARG A 33 9.10 5.97 -12.68
C ARG A 33 10.40 6.56 -13.21
N THR A 34 11.24 7.08 -12.32
CA THR A 34 12.47 7.78 -12.68
C THR A 34 13.68 7.14 -12.02
N HIS A 35 14.74 6.95 -12.80
CA HIS A 35 16.07 6.68 -12.26
C HIS A 35 17.10 7.56 -12.94
N TYR A 36 18.10 8.02 -12.19
CA TYR A 36 19.23 8.79 -12.73
C TYR A 36 20.57 8.15 -12.39
N TYR A 37 21.57 8.45 -13.19
CA TYR A 37 22.95 7.98 -13.03
C TYR A 37 23.80 9.00 -12.29
N ASP A 38 24.42 8.57 -11.20
CA ASP A 38 25.53 9.23 -10.52
C ASP A 38 26.83 8.46 -10.84
N ILE A 39 27.27 8.61 -12.09
CA ILE A 39 28.45 7.92 -12.63
C ILE A 39 29.32 8.93 -13.36
N LYS A 40 30.62 8.91 -13.07
CA LYS A 40 31.58 9.82 -13.69
C LYS A 40 31.53 9.67 -15.22
N ARG A 41 31.52 10.82 -15.92
CA ARG A 41 31.43 10.94 -17.38
C ARG A 41 30.09 10.48 -18.00
N LEU A 42 29.06 10.21 -17.20
CA LEU A 42 27.68 10.07 -17.71
C LEU A 42 26.85 11.31 -17.38
N THR A 43 25.86 11.61 -18.22
CA THR A 43 24.75 12.51 -17.90
C THR A 43 23.80 11.81 -16.91
N PRO A 44 22.88 12.54 -16.25
CA PRO A 44 21.88 11.93 -15.37
C PRO A 44 21.04 10.85 -16.05
N VAL A 45 20.91 10.87 -17.38
CA VAL A 45 20.17 9.86 -18.15
C VAL A 45 21.05 8.73 -18.71
N GLY A 46 22.34 8.69 -18.33
CA GLY A 46 23.26 7.60 -18.68
C GLY A 46 24.03 7.79 -20.00
N GLU A 47 23.92 8.95 -20.64
CA GLU A 47 24.64 9.23 -21.90
C GLU A 47 26.08 9.71 -21.63
N PRO A 48 27.08 9.40 -22.47
CA PRO A 48 28.44 9.91 -22.30
C PRO A 48 28.53 11.45 -22.34
N LYS A 49 29.18 12.05 -21.33
CA LYS A 49 29.52 13.48 -21.30
C LYS A 49 30.60 13.76 -22.35
N GLY A 50 30.18 14.17 -23.54
CA GLY A 50 31.07 14.48 -24.67
C GLY A 50 30.56 14.02 -26.04
N SER A 51 29.53 13.16 -26.08
CA SER A 51 28.86 12.77 -27.33
C SER A 51 27.79 13.76 -27.79
N ALA A 52 27.75 14.97 -27.22
CA ALA A 52 26.79 16.02 -27.54
C ALA A 52 27.10 16.70 -28.89
N VAL A 53 27.08 15.93 -29.98
CA VAL A 53 26.80 16.46 -31.32
C VAL A 53 25.28 16.42 -31.51
N GLY A 54 24.63 17.52 -31.12
CA GLY A 54 23.31 17.90 -31.63
C GLY A 54 22.07 17.31 -30.96
N ARG A 55 21.50 18.04 -29.99
CA ARG A 55 20.28 18.88 -30.17
C ARG A 55 19.83 19.37 -28.80
N GLY A 56 19.59 20.68 -28.72
CA GLY A 56 19.51 21.42 -27.48
C GLY A 56 18.39 20.98 -26.54
N LEU A 57 18.76 20.91 -25.26
CA LEU A 57 17.96 21.40 -24.13
C LEU A 57 18.96 22.09 -23.18
N GLY A 58 18.60 23.30 -22.77
CA GLY A 58 19.49 24.27 -22.13
C GLY A 58 19.83 23.97 -20.67
N ALA A 59 20.89 24.68 -20.24
CA ALA A 59 21.34 24.90 -18.87
C ALA A 59 21.86 23.67 -18.10
N VAL A 60 23.17 23.40 -18.22
CA VAL A 60 23.93 22.59 -17.25
C VAL A 60 25.13 23.42 -16.79
N GLY A 61 24.95 24.13 -15.67
CA GLY A 61 26.05 24.61 -14.83
C GLY A 61 26.51 23.50 -13.88
N ASP A 62 27.78 23.52 -13.49
CA ASP A 62 28.51 22.49 -12.76
C ASP A 62 27.72 21.78 -11.64
N PHE A 63 27.42 20.51 -11.87
CA PHE A 63 26.58 19.63 -11.03
C PHE A 63 27.45 18.67 -10.19
N ALA A 64 28.46 19.19 -9.49
CA ALA A 64 29.31 18.42 -8.59
C ALA A 64 29.11 18.89 -7.14
N GLY A 65 28.08 18.34 -6.48
CA GLY A 65 27.83 18.55 -5.04
C GLY A 65 26.40 18.96 -4.66
N GLU A 66 25.57 19.40 -5.62
CA GLU A 66 24.30 20.07 -5.31
C GLU A 66 23.02 19.25 -5.64
N VAL A 67 23.12 18.01 -6.15
CA VAL A 67 21.92 17.16 -6.38
C VAL A 67 21.28 16.73 -5.06
N VAL A 68 22.07 16.60 -3.99
CA VAL A 68 21.56 16.15 -2.68
C VAL A 68 20.98 17.31 -1.85
N SER A 69 21.42 18.56 -2.07
CA SER A 69 20.92 19.73 -1.31
C SER A 69 19.96 20.65 -2.08
N GLY A 70 20.06 20.76 -3.41
CA GLY A 70 19.26 21.71 -4.20
C GLY A 70 17.85 21.22 -4.57
N MET A 71 17.53 19.94 -4.37
CA MET A 71 16.22 19.36 -4.70
C MET A 71 15.18 19.43 -3.57
N LEU A 72 15.52 20.05 -2.42
CA LEU A 72 14.61 20.21 -1.27
C LEU A 72 13.86 21.55 -1.25
N GLY A 73 14.09 22.44 -2.23
CA GLY A 73 13.50 23.78 -2.30
C GLY A 73 12.50 23.95 -3.44
N SER A 74 11.23 24.16 -3.07
CA SER A 74 10.08 24.51 -3.92
C SER A 74 10.36 25.52 -5.05
N GLU A 75 10.04 25.15 -6.29
CA GLU A 75 9.17 25.89 -7.24
C GLU A 75 9.00 25.06 -8.53
N ASN A 76 7.77 24.58 -8.77
CA ASN A 76 7.38 23.71 -9.89
C ASN A 76 7.24 24.51 -11.20
N GLY A 77 8.34 24.67 -11.94
CA GLY A 77 8.28 25.06 -13.35
C GLY A 77 8.02 23.84 -14.25
N PRO A 78 7.25 23.95 -15.34
CA PRO A 78 6.92 22.83 -16.24
C PRO A 78 8.14 22.20 -16.94
N ASP A 79 9.30 22.86 -16.90
CA ASP A 79 10.53 22.43 -17.60
C ASP A 79 11.55 21.71 -16.70
N LYS A 80 11.28 21.56 -15.38
CA LYS A 80 12.21 20.85 -14.49
C LYS A 80 12.03 19.33 -14.64
N PRO A 81 13.12 18.55 -14.75
CA PRO A 81 13.03 17.11 -14.77
C PRO A 81 12.42 16.59 -13.47
N PRO A 82 11.64 15.49 -13.50
CA PRO A 82 11.05 14.93 -12.31
C PRO A 82 12.16 14.49 -11.32
N PRO A 83 11.89 14.50 -10.00
CA PRO A 83 12.84 13.99 -9.02
C PRO A 83 13.14 12.51 -9.27
N ALA A 84 14.33 12.05 -8.90
CA ALA A 84 14.70 10.64 -8.99
C ALA A 84 13.93 9.82 -7.95
N ASP A 85 13.40 8.67 -8.36
CA ASP A 85 12.96 7.63 -7.42
C ASP A 85 14.11 6.68 -7.07
N VAL A 86 15.02 6.46 -8.02
CA VAL A 86 16.22 5.61 -7.89
C VAL A 86 17.47 6.33 -8.39
N VAL A 87 18.59 6.20 -7.67
CA VAL A 87 19.90 6.66 -8.12
C VAL A 87 20.79 5.45 -8.40
N VAL A 88 21.32 5.36 -9.61
CA VAL A 88 22.29 4.35 -10.04
C VAL A 88 23.68 4.95 -9.88
N PHE A 89 24.49 4.43 -8.96
CA PHE A 89 25.81 4.98 -8.66
C PHE A 89 26.93 4.04 -9.10
N GLY A 90 28.12 4.59 -9.38
CA GLY A 90 29.28 3.77 -9.71
C GLY A 90 30.55 4.56 -10.07
N PRO A 91 31.71 3.89 -10.05
CA PRO A 91 33.00 4.56 -10.22
C PRO A 91 33.22 5.10 -11.64
N GLN A 92 32.67 4.43 -12.66
CA GLN A 92 32.84 4.79 -14.07
C GLN A 92 31.75 4.17 -14.95
N ALA A 93 31.60 4.70 -16.16
CA ALA A 93 30.74 4.11 -17.18
C ALA A 93 31.14 2.66 -17.44
N GLY A 94 30.14 1.78 -17.50
CA GLY A 94 30.34 0.35 -17.72
C GLY A 94 30.64 -0.43 -16.45
N CYS A 95 30.48 0.15 -15.27
CA CYS A 95 30.35 -0.63 -14.03
C CYS A 95 29.12 -1.56 -14.09
N LEU A 96 29.04 -2.54 -13.20
CA LEU A 96 27.97 -3.55 -13.18
C LEU A 96 26.57 -2.92 -13.15
N ALA A 97 26.35 -1.92 -12.29
CA ALA A 97 25.04 -1.26 -12.21
C ALA A 97 24.66 -0.57 -13.53
N HIS A 98 25.62 0.08 -14.20
CA HIS A 98 25.38 0.69 -15.52
C HIS A 98 25.11 -0.37 -16.59
N GLN A 99 25.89 -1.46 -16.62
CA GLN A 99 25.71 -2.52 -17.62
C GLN A 99 24.29 -3.10 -17.57
N HIS A 100 23.78 -3.40 -16.37
CA HIS A 100 22.46 -3.99 -16.20
C HIS A 100 21.29 -3.04 -16.46
N LEU A 101 21.48 -1.73 -16.27
CA LEU A 101 20.39 -0.74 -16.31
C LEU A 101 20.43 0.17 -17.55
N SER A 102 21.54 0.20 -18.29
CA SER A 102 21.74 1.10 -19.45
C SER A 102 20.70 0.94 -20.57
N THR A 103 20.05 -0.21 -20.66
CA THR A 103 18.97 -0.48 -21.62
C THR A 103 17.62 0.10 -21.19
N LEU A 104 17.48 0.45 -19.91
CA LEU A 104 16.25 1.03 -19.37
C LEU A 104 16.24 2.54 -19.56
N PRO A 105 15.20 3.13 -20.17
CA PRO A 105 15.11 4.59 -20.24
C PRO A 105 15.01 5.19 -18.84
N SER A 106 15.80 6.22 -18.53
CA SER A 106 15.81 6.87 -17.20
C SER A 106 14.46 7.37 -16.74
N ILE A 107 13.62 7.86 -17.67
CA ILE A 107 12.26 8.32 -17.39
C ILE A 107 11.28 7.42 -18.15
N SER A 108 10.42 6.70 -17.43
CA SER A 108 9.35 5.93 -18.06
C SER A 108 8.20 6.85 -18.47
N ARG A 109 7.81 6.83 -19.75
CA ARG A 109 6.70 7.64 -20.30
C ARG A 109 5.34 7.09 -19.86
N GLY A 110 5.03 7.19 -18.57
CA GLY A 110 3.76 6.77 -17.99
C GLY A 110 3.71 5.34 -17.45
N LEU A 111 4.66 4.47 -17.79
CA LEU A 111 4.75 3.11 -17.26
C LEU A 111 5.34 3.08 -15.84
N LEU A 112 4.77 2.27 -14.96
CA LEU A 112 5.35 2.02 -13.64
C LEU A 112 6.47 0.97 -13.74
N ARG A 113 7.53 1.13 -12.95
CA ARG A 113 8.51 0.06 -12.74
C ARG A 113 8.43 -0.45 -11.31
N LEU A 114 8.55 -1.76 -11.16
CA LEU A 114 8.64 -2.42 -9.89
C LEU A 114 10.07 -2.92 -9.70
N TRP A 115 10.77 -2.34 -8.72
CA TRP A 115 12.10 -2.77 -8.30
C TRP A 115 11.93 -3.75 -7.15
N VAL A 116 12.49 -4.96 -7.29
CA VAL A 116 12.34 -6.03 -6.30
C VAL A 116 13.70 -6.57 -5.93
N LEU A 117 14.07 -6.41 -4.66
CA LEU A 117 15.15 -7.18 -4.07
C LEU A 117 14.59 -8.47 -3.48
N THR A 118 15.16 -9.59 -3.88
CA THR A 118 14.87 -10.93 -3.35
C THR A 118 16.09 -11.49 -2.63
N SER A 119 15.92 -12.64 -1.99
CA SER A 119 17.03 -13.43 -1.44
C SER A 119 18.07 -13.87 -2.49
N GLN A 120 17.76 -13.77 -3.80
CA GLN A 120 18.61 -14.31 -4.87
C GLN A 120 19.10 -13.26 -5.88
N ARG A 121 18.42 -12.11 -6.00
CA ARG A 121 18.67 -11.12 -7.06
C ARG A 121 17.92 -9.82 -6.81
N LEU A 122 18.38 -8.78 -7.50
CA LEU A 122 17.62 -7.56 -7.72
C LEU A 122 17.04 -7.61 -9.15
N VAL A 123 15.74 -7.46 -9.30
CA VAL A 123 15.05 -7.47 -10.60
C VAL A 123 14.21 -6.21 -10.76
N VAL A 124 14.21 -5.66 -11.97
CA VAL A 124 13.37 -4.53 -12.36
C VAL A 124 12.33 -5.05 -13.34
N PHE A 125 11.05 -4.92 -12.97
CA PHE A 125 9.95 -5.17 -13.88
C PHE A 125 9.42 -3.85 -14.44
N THR A 126 8.92 -3.88 -15.67
CA THR A 126 8.20 -2.77 -16.29
C THR A 126 6.76 -3.16 -16.50
N GLU A 127 5.83 -2.26 -16.14
CA GLU A 127 4.40 -2.44 -16.37
C GLU A 127 4.14 -2.69 -17.84
N GLN A 128 3.41 -3.76 -18.15
CA GLN A 128 2.97 -4.03 -19.50
C GLN A 128 1.75 -3.14 -19.78
N PRO A 129 1.76 -2.31 -20.82
CA PRO A 129 0.56 -1.57 -21.21
C PRO A 129 -0.54 -2.61 -21.52
N PRO A 130 -1.82 -2.28 -21.23
CA PRO A 130 -2.92 -3.15 -21.57
C PRO A 130 -2.81 -3.49 -23.06
N VAL A 131 -2.79 -4.79 -23.36
CA VAL A 131 -2.87 -5.25 -24.76
C VAL A 131 -4.27 -4.87 -25.21
N ASP A 132 -4.37 -3.89 -26.11
CA ASP A 132 -5.64 -3.61 -26.78
C ASP A 132 -6.09 -4.94 -27.40
N GLU A 133 -7.19 -5.51 -26.90
CA GLU A 133 -7.76 -6.71 -27.51
C GLU A 133 -7.98 -6.37 -29.00
N PRO A 134 -7.45 -7.19 -29.93
CA PRO A 134 -7.69 -6.94 -31.34
C PRO A 134 -9.21 -6.89 -31.53
N PRO A 135 -9.73 -5.90 -32.29
CA PRO A 135 -11.16 -5.75 -32.43
C PRO A 135 -11.74 -7.10 -32.86
N SER A 136 -12.66 -7.64 -32.06
CA SER A 136 -13.26 -8.95 -32.29
C SER A 136 -13.67 -9.04 -33.76
N THR A 137 -13.00 -9.92 -34.51
CA THR A 137 -13.20 -10.11 -35.95
C THR A 137 -14.44 -10.98 -36.22
N GLU A 138 -15.50 -10.70 -35.48
CA GLU A 138 -16.85 -11.23 -35.72
C GLU A 138 -17.81 -10.06 -35.78
N ASP A 139 -17.69 -9.27 -36.85
CA ASP A 139 -18.86 -8.73 -37.57
C ASP A 139 -18.45 -8.24 -38.97
N SER A 140 -18.65 -9.15 -39.93
CA SER A 140 -19.19 -8.91 -41.26
C SER A 140 -18.50 -7.93 -42.23
N LEU A 141 -17.88 -8.56 -43.24
CA LEU A 141 -17.78 -8.11 -44.63
C LEU A 141 -19.17 -7.97 -45.32
N LEU A 142 -20.11 -7.19 -44.76
CA LEU A 142 -21.41 -6.94 -45.41
C LEU A 142 -21.99 -5.60 -44.93
N GLY A 143 -21.84 -4.57 -45.77
CA GLY A 143 -22.57 -3.31 -45.58
C GLY A 143 -21.83 -2.02 -45.91
N LYS A 144 -21.24 -1.90 -47.11
CA LYS A 144 -20.92 -0.59 -47.69
C LYS A 144 -22.22 0.15 -48.10
N ALA A 145 -23.03 0.58 -47.14
CA ALA A 145 -24.13 1.51 -47.38
C ALA A 145 -24.74 2.00 -46.05
N SER A 146 -24.21 3.09 -45.49
CA SER A 146 -24.96 4.08 -44.67
C SER A 146 -23.97 5.09 -44.07
N ARG A 147 -23.54 6.04 -44.90
CA ARG A 147 -23.27 7.40 -44.40
C ARG A 147 -24.63 8.05 -44.16
N PHE A 148 -24.70 8.91 -43.15
CA PHE A 148 -25.85 9.69 -42.65
C PHE A 148 -26.75 8.99 -41.61
N GLY A 149 -26.54 9.36 -40.34
CA GLY A 149 -27.52 9.30 -39.26
C GLY A 149 -27.28 8.23 -38.20
N ARG A 150 -27.22 8.66 -36.94
CA ARG A 150 -27.14 7.86 -35.68
C ARG A 150 -25.74 7.40 -35.24
N GLY A 151 -25.07 8.24 -34.46
CA GLY A 151 -23.95 7.85 -33.58
C GLY A 151 -24.42 7.29 -32.23
N LEU A 152 -25.45 6.44 -32.24
CA LEU A 152 -26.03 5.76 -31.06
C LEU A 152 -26.00 4.23 -31.29
N ALA A 153 -24.82 3.71 -31.67
CA ALA A 153 -24.62 2.28 -31.89
C ALA A 153 -23.29 1.81 -31.29
N LYS A 154 -23.16 1.96 -29.96
CA LYS A 154 -22.33 1.07 -29.11
C LYS A 154 -23.28 0.21 -28.25
N VAL A 155 -24.26 -0.41 -28.91
CA VAL A 155 -25.23 -1.32 -28.29
C VAL A 155 -25.00 -2.71 -28.88
N GLY A 156 -23.88 -3.31 -28.49
CA GLY A 156 -23.58 -4.72 -28.68
C GLY A 156 -23.08 -5.23 -27.34
N ARG A 157 -24.02 -5.74 -26.52
CA ARG A 157 -23.78 -6.25 -25.15
C ARG A 157 -23.14 -5.25 -24.17
N ILE A 158 -23.81 -4.12 -23.93
CA ILE A 158 -23.73 -3.49 -22.61
C ILE A 158 -24.48 -4.42 -21.64
N ILE A 159 -23.83 -5.48 -21.18
CA ILE A 159 -24.15 -5.99 -19.85
C ILE A 159 -23.72 -4.84 -18.95
N THR A 160 -24.69 -4.03 -18.50
CA THR A 160 -24.43 -2.98 -17.51
C THR A 160 -23.93 -3.71 -16.29
N ASP A 161 -22.61 -3.77 -16.11
CA ASP A 161 -22.02 -4.26 -14.89
C ASP A 161 -22.49 -3.30 -13.79
N THR A 162 -23.48 -3.73 -13.01
CA THR A 162 -24.09 -2.95 -11.92
C THR A 162 -23.27 -3.01 -10.65
N ARG A 163 -22.13 -3.71 -10.67
CA ARG A 163 -21.21 -3.83 -9.54
C ARG A 163 -20.51 -2.51 -9.26
N THR A 164 -20.27 -2.27 -7.98
CA THR A 164 -19.57 -1.08 -7.52
C THR A 164 -18.10 -1.14 -7.93
N LYS A 165 -17.57 -0.05 -8.49
CA LYS A 165 -16.14 0.09 -8.81
C LYS A 165 -15.45 1.00 -7.82
N PHE A 166 -14.23 0.64 -7.46
CA PHE A 166 -13.35 1.37 -6.55
C PHE A 166 -12.04 1.63 -7.29
N GLY A 167 -12.00 2.67 -8.13
CA GLY A 167 -10.91 2.85 -9.09
C GLY A 167 -10.92 1.71 -10.10
N ASP A 168 -9.79 1.00 -10.20
CA ASP A 168 -9.65 -0.19 -11.06
C ASP A 168 -10.21 -1.48 -10.42
N ASN A 169 -10.56 -1.44 -9.12
CA ASN A 169 -11.04 -2.61 -8.38
C ASN A 169 -12.56 -2.75 -8.50
N VAL A 170 -13.06 -4.00 -8.53
CA VAL A 170 -14.48 -4.30 -8.72
C VAL A 170 -15.05 -5.08 -7.53
N GLU A 171 -16.25 -4.74 -7.11
CA GLU A 171 -17.02 -5.45 -6.08
C GLU A 171 -17.01 -6.98 -6.31
N GLY A 172 -16.60 -7.73 -5.27
CA GLY A 172 -16.55 -9.19 -5.25
C GLY A 172 -15.39 -9.81 -6.02
N GLU A 173 -14.62 -9.05 -6.77
CA GLU A 173 -13.44 -9.55 -7.48
C GLU A 173 -12.18 -9.37 -6.62
N PRO A 174 -11.27 -10.36 -6.58
CA PRO A 174 -9.95 -10.18 -5.97
C PRO A 174 -9.23 -9.01 -6.62
N VAL A 175 -8.56 -8.19 -5.82
CA VAL A 175 -7.72 -7.13 -6.38
C VAL A 175 -6.63 -7.75 -7.25
N ALA A 176 -6.64 -7.43 -8.54
CA ALA A 176 -5.70 -7.99 -9.50
C ALA A 176 -4.36 -7.25 -9.45
N PRO A 177 -3.22 -7.98 -9.49
CA PRO A 177 -1.94 -7.33 -9.73
C PRO A 177 -1.89 -6.80 -11.15
N LYS A 178 -1.19 -5.68 -11.34
CA LYS A 178 -0.84 -5.20 -12.68
C LYS A 178 0.09 -6.19 -13.38
N ALA A 179 -0.02 -6.26 -14.70
CA ALA A 179 0.88 -7.05 -15.52
C ALA A 179 2.27 -6.39 -15.58
N PHE A 180 3.31 -7.17 -15.32
CA PHE A 180 4.70 -6.73 -15.27
C PHE A 180 5.58 -7.73 -16.02
N VAL A 181 6.54 -7.22 -16.78
CA VAL A 181 7.54 -8.04 -17.48
C VAL A 181 8.96 -7.70 -16.98
N PRO A 182 9.86 -8.69 -16.81
CA PRO A 182 11.25 -8.43 -16.44
C PRO A 182 11.94 -7.54 -17.48
N ALA A 183 12.64 -6.52 -17.01
CA ALA A 183 13.33 -5.55 -17.86
C ALA A 183 14.84 -5.49 -17.57
N ALA A 184 15.26 -5.74 -16.33
CA ALA A 184 16.67 -5.91 -15.94
C ALA A 184 16.79 -6.85 -14.74
N GLU A 185 17.93 -7.54 -14.61
CA GLU A 185 18.20 -8.47 -13.50
C GLU A 185 19.68 -8.41 -13.12
N ILE A 186 19.95 -8.18 -11.82
CA ILE A 186 21.29 -8.24 -11.22
C ILE A 186 21.33 -9.49 -10.32
N PRO A 187 22.13 -10.51 -10.68
CA PRO A 187 22.26 -11.73 -9.89
C PRO A 187 22.80 -11.48 -8.48
N GLY A 188 22.35 -12.26 -7.50
CA GLY A 188 22.78 -12.14 -6.11
C GLY A 188 24.28 -12.31 -5.90
N ALA A 189 24.95 -13.12 -6.74
CA ALA A 189 26.41 -13.27 -6.72
C ALA A 189 27.19 -11.96 -7.01
N GLN A 190 26.51 -10.96 -7.59
CA GLN A 190 27.09 -9.63 -7.85
C GLN A 190 26.73 -8.61 -6.77
N ILE A 191 25.88 -8.96 -5.81
CA ILE A 191 25.46 -8.10 -4.70
C ILE A 191 26.45 -8.26 -3.55
N ALA A 192 27.17 -7.19 -3.22
CA ALA A 192 28.12 -7.16 -2.11
C ALA A 192 27.43 -6.90 -0.76
N GLY A 193 26.32 -6.16 -0.76
CA GLY A 193 25.59 -5.86 0.47
C GLY A 193 24.34 -5.04 0.25
N VAL A 194 23.47 -5.06 1.27
CA VAL A 194 22.20 -4.35 1.29
C VAL A 194 22.13 -3.55 2.60
N ARG A 195 21.82 -2.25 2.50
CA ARG A 195 21.61 -1.39 3.67
C ARG A 195 20.33 -0.59 3.49
N ALA A 196 19.29 -0.93 4.24
CA ALA A 196 17.94 -0.43 4.01
C ALA A 196 17.54 -0.65 2.54
N THR A 197 17.30 0.42 1.79
CA THR A 197 16.91 0.40 0.38
C THR A 197 18.09 0.52 -0.60
N ARG A 198 19.33 0.60 -0.09
CA ARG A 198 20.55 0.66 -0.91
C ARG A 198 21.09 -0.74 -1.18
N VAL A 199 21.43 -1.00 -2.43
CA VAL A 199 22.10 -2.24 -2.88
C VAL A 199 23.45 -1.87 -3.46
N SER A 200 24.52 -2.43 -2.89
CA SER A 200 25.89 -2.27 -3.35
C SER A 200 26.35 -3.54 -4.06
N LEU A 201 27.06 -3.38 -5.17
CA LEU A 201 27.61 -4.45 -5.99
C LEU A 201 29.10 -4.65 -5.72
N VAL A 202 29.63 -5.80 -6.13
CA VAL A 202 31.02 -6.22 -5.89
C VAL A 202 32.08 -5.30 -6.49
N ASP A 203 31.73 -4.50 -7.51
CA ASP A 203 32.64 -3.52 -8.14
C ASP A 203 32.53 -2.10 -7.54
N GLY A 204 31.79 -1.96 -6.43
CA GLY A 204 31.54 -0.68 -5.76
C GLY A 204 30.45 0.19 -6.42
N SER A 205 29.82 -0.27 -7.51
CA SER A 205 28.61 0.34 -8.06
C SER A 205 27.35 -0.13 -7.33
N GLY A 206 26.19 0.42 -7.66
CA GLY A 206 24.94 -0.02 -7.05
C GLY A 206 23.74 0.87 -7.33
N ILE A 207 22.70 0.68 -6.55
CA ILE A 207 21.48 1.47 -6.61
C ILE A 207 21.05 1.96 -5.22
N ASP A 208 20.45 3.14 -5.19
CA ASP A 208 19.85 3.73 -4.00
C ASP A 208 18.39 4.09 -4.30
N PHE A 209 17.44 3.45 -3.60
CA PHE A 209 16.03 3.80 -3.72
C PHE A 209 15.76 5.00 -2.82
N VAL A 210 15.81 6.20 -3.41
CA VAL A 210 15.77 7.48 -2.70
C VAL A 210 14.37 7.94 -2.37
N ARG A 211 13.36 7.50 -3.13
CA ARG A 211 11.97 7.89 -2.90
C ARG A 211 11.10 6.68 -2.63
N GLY A 212 10.81 6.43 -1.36
CA GLY A 212 9.54 5.79 -1.04
C GLY A 212 8.45 6.74 -1.52
N VAL A 213 7.69 6.39 -2.56
CA VAL A 213 6.59 7.22 -3.06
C VAL A 213 5.69 7.58 -1.88
N ALA A 214 5.85 8.79 -1.35
CA ALA A 214 4.94 9.33 -0.37
C ALA A 214 3.57 9.35 -1.04
N GLY A 215 2.56 8.74 -0.40
CA GLY A 215 1.18 8.83 -0.84
C GLY A 215 0.81 10.30 -1.12
N PRO A 216 -0.16 10.55 -2.00
CA PRO A 216 -0.47 11.91 -2.44
C PRO A 216 -0.80 12.81 -1.22
N ALA A 217 -0.24 14.02 -1.22
CA ALA A 217 -0.26 14.93 -0.05
C ALA A 217 -1.67 15.21 0.51
N TRP A 218 -2.72 15.16 -0.32
CA TRP A 218 -4.10 15.36 0.09
C TRP A 218 -4.63 14.28 1.05
N GLU A 219 -4.05 13.07 1.01
CA GLU A 219 -4.40 12.01 1.96
C GLU A 219 -4.01 12.36 3.40
N THR A 220 -3.06 13.28 3.62
CA THR A 220 -2.61 13.65 4.97
C THR A 220 -3.55 14.67 5.63
N THR A 221 -4.01 15.69 4.89
CA THR A 221 -4.83 16.78 5.45
C THR A 221 -6.23 16.32 5.87
N THR A 222 -6.90 15.50 5.05
CA THR A 222 -8.23 14.95 5.39
C THR A 222 -8.16 14.03 6.59
N ALA A 223 -7.11 13.21 6.64
CA ALA A 223 -6.90 12.21 7.65
C ALA A 223 -6.62 12.85 9.04
N GLU A 224 -5.81 13.92 9.12
CA GLU A 224 -5.62 14.66 10.38
C GLU A 224 -6.91 15.26 10.96
N SER A 225 -7.78 15.78 10.09
CA SER A 225 -9.09 16.30 10.49
C SER A 225 -10.00 15.19 11.04
N GLU A 226 -9.99 14.01 10.42
CA GLU A 226 -10.75 12.85 10.91
C GLU A 226 -10.25 12.39 12.28
N LEU A 227 -8.94 12.32 12.49
CA LEU A 227 -8.37 11.95 13.78
C LEU A 227 -8.72 12.97 14.88
N LYS A 228 -8.77 14.27 14.56
CA LYS A 228 -9.25 15.31 15.50
C LYS A 228 -10.71 15.09 15.88
N ILE A 229 -11.57 14.78 14.91
CA ILE A 229 -12.99 14.47 15.15
C ILE A 229 -13.13 13.24 16.04
N VAL A 230 -12.45 12.15 15.70
CA VAL A 230 -12.48 10.88 16.45
C VAL A 230 -12.00 11.10 17.89
N THR A 231 -10.88 11.80 18.06
CA THR A 231 -10.34 12.13 19.40
C THR A 231 -11.37 12.91 20.22
N LYS A 232 -12.02 13.92 19.61
CA LYS A 232 -13.05 14.74 20.27
C LYS A 232 -14.27 13.91 20.65
N GLU A 233 -14.76 13.07 19.74
CA GLU A 233 -15.93 12.20 19.95
C GLU A 233 -15.70 11.21 21.09
N VAL A 234 -14.58 10.48 21.06
CA VAL A 234 -14.24 9.49 22.07
C VAL A 234 -14.04 10.16 23.43
N THR A 235 -13.35 11.31 23.46
CA THR A 235 -13.12 12.06 24.70
C THR A 235 -14.43 12.59 25.30
N GLY A 236 -15.34 13.11 24.46
CA GLY A 236 -16.58 13.73 24.92
C GLY A 236 -17.69 12.75 25.28
N HIS A 237 -17.69 11.55 24.71
CA HIS A 237 -18.85 10.66 24.78
C HIS A 237 -18.56 9.22 25.23
N TRP A 238 -17.29 8.81 25.33
CA TRP A 238 -16.95 7.41 25.64
C TRP A 238 -15.99 7.24 26.83
N LEU A 239 -15.06 8.18 27.06
CA LEU A 239 -14.15 8.11 28.19
C LEU A 239 -14.90 8.13 29.53
N ARG A 240 -14.50 7.24 30.43
CA ARG A 240 -14.99 7.26 31.82
C ARG A 240 -14.27 8.36 32.61
N PRO A 241 -14.88 8.91 33.68
CA PRO A 241 -14.21 9.86 34.56
C PRO A 241 -12.86 9.33 35.07
N GLY A 242 -11.80 10.13 34.95
CA GLY A 242 -10.44 9.76 35.35
C GLY A 242 -9.63 8.99 34.30
N GLU A 243 -10.24 8.57 33.18
CA GLU A 243 -9.50 7.96 32.07
C GLU A 243 -8.78 9.04 31.24
N ARG A 244 -7.51 8.78 30.90
CA ARG A 244 -6.76 9.56 29.90
C ARG A 244 -6.74 8.78 28.60
N LEU A 245 -7.09 9.42 27.49
CA LEU A 245 -6.94 8.82 26.16
C LEU A 245 -5.46 8.67 25.81
N VAL A 246 -5.06 7.47 25.40
CA VAL A 246 -3.74 7.16 24.85
C VAL A 246 -3.82 7.09 23.33
N LEU A 247 -4.84 6.41 22.80
CA LEU A 247 -5.03 6.16 21.38
C LEU A 247 -6.51 6.13 21.01
N ALA A 248 -6.86 6.69 19.86
CA ALA A 248 -8.16 6.43 19.22
C ALA A 248 -7.95 6.34 17.71
N CYS A 249 -8.13 5.15 17.15
CA CYS A 249 -8.11 4.94 15.71
C CYS A 249 -9.42 5.44 15.08
N ALA A 250 -9.31 6.05 13.91
CA ALA A 250 -10.49 6.31 13.08
C ALA A 250 -11.09 4.98 12.58
N PRO A 251 -12.35 4.94 12.13
CA PRO A 251 -12.88 3.80 11.40
C PRO A 251 -12.02 3.49 10.17
N ILE A 252 -11.66 2.22 9.99
CA ILE A 252 -10.78 1.78 8.90
C ILE A 252 -11.49 0.69 8.13
N ASN A 253 -12.08 1.05 6.99
CA ASN A 253 -12.77 0.09 6.15
C ASN A 253 -11.76 -0.88 5.51
N GLY A 254 -11.87 -2.15 5.85
CA GLY A 254 -11.13 -3.23 5.23
C GLY A 254 -11.40 -4.58 5.90
N TYR A 255 -11.01 -5.65 5.24
CA TYR A 255 -11.03 -6.99 5.77
C TYR A 255 -10.07 -7.13 6.94
N THR A 256 -10.39 -8.09 7.79
CA THR A 256 -9.53 -8.55 8.88
C THR A 256 -8.94 -9.90 8.47
N GLY A 257 -7.63 -10.05 8.65
CA GLY A 257 -6.95 -11.34 8.57
C GLY A 257 -6.57 -11.85 9.96
N VAL A 258 -6.59 -13.17 10.14
CA VAL A 258 -6.10 -13.81 11.35
C VAL A 258 -5.14 -14.95 10.97
N LEU A 259 -3.95 -14.95 11.55
CA LEU A 259 -3.05 -16.09 11.56
C LEU A 259 -3.21 -16.81 12.90
N LEU A 260 -4.01 -17.87 12.91
CA LEU A 260 -4.36 -18.64 14.11
C LEU A 260 -3.65 -20.00 14.07
N ASP A 261 -2.70 -20.21 14.97
CA ASP A 261 -1.90 -21.44 15.04
C ASP A 261 -1.25 -21.83 13.69
N GLY A 262 -0.80 -20.81 12.94
CA GLY A 262 -0.22 -20.99 11.60
C GLY A 262 -1.23 -21.10 10.45
N GLU A 263 -2.53 -21.21 10.75
CA GLU A 263 -3.59 -21.20 9.75
C GLU A 263 -4.02 -19.77 9.41
N LEU A 264 -3.96 -19.43 8.12
CA LEU A 264 -4.41 -18.14 7.61
C LEU A 264 -5.92 -18.14 7.38
N ARG A 265 -6.61 -17.17 7.98
CA ARG A 265 -8.04 -16.90 7.77
C ARG A 265 -8.22 -15.47 7.25
N LEU A 266 -8.42 -15.36 5.93
CA LEU A 266 -8.64 -14.09 5.23
C LEU A 266 -9.61 -14.29 4.05
N PRO A 267 -10.78 -13.63 4.04
CA PRO A 267 -11.38 -12.85 5.13
C PRO A 267 -11.58 -13.67 6.42
N HIS A 268 -11.33 -13.06 7.57
CA HIS A 268 -11.65 -13.65 8.86
C HIS A 268 -13.16 -13.60 9.13
N GLU A 269 -13.70 -14.70 9.64
CA GLU A 269 -15.07 -14.78 10.15
C GLU A 269 -15.03 -14.90 11.67
N PRO A 270 -15.83 -14.11 12.41
CA PRO A 270 -15.83 -14.09 13.86
C PRO A 270 -15.96 -15.49 14.48
N LEU A 271 -15.15 -15.78 15.50
CA LEU A 271 -15.19 -17.04 16.24
C LEU A 271 -15.94 -16.96 17.55
N GLY A 272 -15.79 -15.83 18.25
CA GLY A 272 -16.49 -15.54 19.49
C GLY A 272 -17.81 -14.81 19.29
N ASP A 273 -18.45 -14.50 20.41
CA ASP A 273 -19.70 -13.76 20.42
C ASP A 273 -19.49 -12.30 19.97
N VAL A 274 -20.31 -11.88 19.01
CA VAL A 274 -20.36 -10.51 18.51
C VAL A 274 -21.81 -10.01 18.56
N PRO A 275 -22.04 -8.72 18.85
CA PRO A 275 -23.39 -8.17 18.92
C PRO A 275 -24.05 -8.17 17.55
N GLU A 276 -25.38 -8.22 17.48
CA GLU A 276 -26.07 -8.07 16.20
C GLU A 276 -25.92 -6.64 15.64
N VAL A 277 -25.51 -6.52 14.37
CA VAL A 277 -25.32 -5.25 13.67
C VAL A 277 -26.14 -5.16 12.38
N LYS A 278 -26.68 -3.96 12.10
CA LYS A 278 -27.44 -3.65 10.89
C LYS A 278 -26.51 -3.13 9.80
N LEU A 279 -25.89 -4.06 9.07
CA LEU A 279 -25.04 -3.75 7.92
C LEU A 279 -25.71 -4.18 6.60
N GLY A 280 -25.60 -3.34 5.58
CA GLY A 280 -26.07 -3.69 4.23
C GLY A 280 -25.23 -4.81 3.58
N LYS A 281 -25.51 -5.13 2.32
CA LYS A 281 -24.67 -6.06 1.53
C LYS A 281 -23.23 -5.51 1.44
N LEU A 282 -22.25 -6.38 1.67
CA LEU A 282 -20.85 -6.04 1.46
C LEU A 282 -20.58 -5.89 -0.04
N LYS A 283 -20.05 -4.74 -0.44
CA LYS A 283 -19.79 -4.40 -1.85
C LYS A 283 -18.31 -4.22 -2.16
N TRP A 284 -17.41 -4.69 -1.31
CA TRP A 284 -15.98 -4.45 -1.47
C TRP A 284 -15.36 -5.39 -2.51
N PRO A 285 -14.25 -4.99 -3.17
CA PRO A 285 -13.39 -5.95 -3.84
C PRO A 285 -12.84 -6.94 -2.82
N ARG A 286 -12.59 -8.19 -3.21
CA ARG A 286 -11.97 -9.19 -2.33
C ARG A 286 -10.46 -8.92 -2.19
N PRO A 287 -9.81 -9.38 -1.09
CA PRO A 287 -8.36 -9.40 -1.03
C PRO A 287 -7.76 -10.13 -2.22
N ALA A 288 -6.56 -9.74 -2.60
CA ALA A 288 -5.87 -10.35 -3.72
C ALA A 288 -5.61 -11.84 -3.45
N ASP A 289 -5.63 -12.64 -4.52
CA ASP A 289 -5.49 -14.10 -4.44
C ASP A 289 -4.21 -14.56 -3.74
N TRP A 290 -3.11 -13.84 -3.90
CA TRP A 290 -1.86 -14.16 -3.24
C TRP A 290 -1.90 -13.79 -1.75
N THR A 291 -2.53 -12.67 -1.37
CA THR A 291 -2.74 -12.24 0.03
C THR A 291 -3.50 -13.31 0.81
N MET A 292 -4.50 -13.93 0.19
CA MET A 292 -5.32 -14.99 0.81
C MET A 292 -4.59 -16.33 0.96
N ARG A 293 -3.46 -16.55 0.29
CA ARG A 293 -2.75 -17.84 0.27
C ARG A 293 -1.46 -17.87 1.09
N THR A 294 -0.89 -16.71 1.40
CA THR A 294 0.40 -16.63 2.10
C THR A 294 0.25 -15.96 3.44
N ALA A 295 0.56 -16.70 4.51
CA ALA A 295 0.77 -16.11 5.83
C ALA A 295 2.04 -15.25 5.79
N GLY A 296 1.88 -13.93 5.62
CA GLY A 296 3.02 -13.03 5.46
C GLY A 296 2.67 -11.58 5.78
N ALA A 297 3.69 -10.78 6.10
CA ALA A 297 3.57 -9.37 6.49
C ALA A 297 3.08 -8.45 5.35
N ASP A 298 3.01 -8.94 4.11
CA ASP A 298 2.69 -8.13 2.94
C ASP A 298 1.18 -7.87 2.78
N TRP A 299 0.35 -8.38 3.69
CA TRP A 299 -1.06 -8.01 3.77
C TRP A 299 -1.26 -6.50 3.80
N ALA A 300 -0.30 -5.75 4.35
CA ALA A 300 -0.37 -4.30 4.44
C ALA A 300 -0.21 -3.59 3.08
N ASP A 301 0.27 -4.30 2.05
CA ASP A 301 0.26 -3.85 0.65
C ASP A 301 -1.06 -4.20 -0.06
N ASP A 302 -1.95 -5.00 0.55
CA ASP A 302 -3.29 -5.22 0.02
C ASP A 302 -4.22 -4.06 0.42
N PRO A 303 -4.80 -3.31 -0.53
CA PRO A 303 -5.63 -2.15 -0.23
C PRO A 303 -6.96 -2.52 0.47
N THR A 304 -7.34 -3.80 0.45
CA THR A 304 -8.59 -4.28 1.04
C THR A 304 -8.43 -4.74 2.48
N VAL A 305 -7.20 -4.94 2.98
CA VAL A 305 -6.94 -5.44 4.34
C VAL A 305 -6.56 -4.29 5.26
N ALA A 306 -7.27 -4.19 6.40
CA ALA A 306 -7.09 -3.12 7.38
C ALA A 306 -6.56 -3.62 8.74
N PHE A 307 -6.88 -4.87 9.10
CA PHE A 307 -6.55 -5.45 10.39
C PHE A 307 -5.90 -6.81 10.22
N TRP A 308 -4.97 -7.13 11.10
CA TRP A 308 -4.30 -8.43 11.10
C TRP A 308 -3.99 -8.89 12.52
N ALA A 309 -4.44 -10.09 12.90
CA ALA A 309 -4.15 -10.65 14.21
C ALA A 309 -3.26 -11.90 14.10
N HIS A 310 -2.37 -12.06 15.08
CA HIS A 310 -1.56 -13.25 15.29
C HIS A 310 -1.92 -13.86 16.64
N ALA A 311 -2.26 -15.15 16.64
CA ALA A 311 -2.61 -15.88 17.85
C ALA A 311 -2.34 -17.38 17.67
N THR A 312 -2.33 -18.10 18.80
CA THR A 312 -2.25 -19.57 18.87
C THR A 312 -3.59 -20.19 19.26
N ARG A 313 -4.48 -19.41 19.88
CA ARG A 313 -5.78 -19.89 20.36
C ARG A 313 -6.89 -18.86 20.09
N PRO A 314 -8.11 -19.31 19.78
CA PRO A 314 -9.20 -18.43 19.36
C PRO A 314 -9.68 -17.48 20.48
N GLU A 315 -9.49 -17.83 21.74
CA GLU A 315 -9.90 -17.03 22.89
C GLU A 315 -8.93 -15.90 23.26
N GLN A 316 -7.79 -15.79 22.58
CA GLN A 316 -6.82 -14.74 22.84
C GLN A 316 -7.32 -13.36 22.43
N ASP A 317 -6.83 -12.34 23.12
CA ASP A 317 -7.37 -10.97 23.05
C ASP A 317 -7.30 -10.39 21.64
N ALA A 318 -6.21 -10.63 20.89
CA ALA A 318 -6.11 -10.16 19.51
C ALA A 318 -7.19 -10.75 18.59
N VAL A 319 -7.57 -12.02 18.79
CA VAL A 319 -8.63 -12.68 17.99
C VAL A 319 -10.00 -12.12 18.37
N ARG A 320 -10.27 -11.94 19.67
CA ARG A 320 -11.52 -11.31 20.13
C ARG A 320 -11.69 -9.91 19.56
N PHE A 321 -10.62 -9.12 19.49
CA PHE A 321 -10.65 -7.80 18.86
C PHE A 321 -10.87 -7.92 17.34
N ALA A 322 -10.17 -8.85 16.68
CA ALA A 322 -10.32 -9.13 15.25
C ALA A 322 -11.74 -9.56 14.87
N ASP A 323 -12.42 -10.37 15.69
CA ASP A 323 -13.81 -10.77 15.51
C ASP A 323 -14.72 -9.54 15.37
N HIS A 324 -14.56 -8.55 16.24
CA HIS A 324 -15.35 -7.33 16.20
C HIS A 324 -15.02 -6.45 14.99
N PHE A 325 -13.75 -6.36 14.57
CA PHE A 325 -13.38 -5.61 13.35
C PHE A 325 -13.90 -6.27 12.07
N ALA A 326 -13.82 -7.60 11.99
CA ALA A 326 -14.38 -8.37 10.89
C ALA A 326 -15.90 -8.21 10.83
N HIS A 327 -16.57 -8.36 11.96
CA HIS A 327 -18.03 -8.28 12.07
C HIS A 327 -18.58 -6.90 11.67
N THR A 328 -17.92 -5.83 12.12
CA THR A 328 -18.31 -4.46 11.82
C THR A 328 -17.78 -3.94 10.49
N ARG A 329 -16.94 -4.70 9.80
CA ARG A 329 -16.26 -4.26 8.57
C ARG A 329 -15.47 -2.97 8.83
N GLY A 330 -14.78 -2.92 9.96
CA GLY A 330 -13.92 -1.80 10.33
C GLY A 330 -14.62 -0.51 10.76
N ASP A 331 -15.95 -0.51 10.90
CA ASP A 331 -16.68 0.61 11.50
C ASP A 331 -16.40 0.75 13.01
N ALA A 332 -16.12 -0.37 13.70
CA ALA A 332 -15.66 -0.33 15.08
C ALA A 332 -14.23 0.20 15.17
N ARG A 333 -13.94 0.92 16.26
CA ARG A 333 -12.68 1.62 16.46
C ARG A 333 -11.86 0.96 17.55
N LEU A 334 -10.55 0.81 17.33
CA LEU A 334 -9.61 0.53 18.41
C LEU A 334 -9.39 1.80 19.24
N THR A 335 -9.63 1.71 20.55
CA THR A 335 -9.38 2.81 21.48
C THR A 335 -8.59 2.31 22.68
N LEU A 336 -7.58 3.06 23.10
CA LEU A 336 -6.76 2.77 24.27
C LEU A 336 -6.77 3.96 25.22
N THR A 337 -6.95 3.68 26.51
CA THR A 337 -6.88 4.66 27.60
C THR A 337 -5.82 4.24 28.61
N SER A 338 -5.58 5.07 29.62
CA SER A 338 -4.76 4.72 30.78
C SER A 338 -5.29 3.52 31.57
N HIS A 339 -6.52 3.06 31.32
CA HIS A 339 -7.18 2.01 32.09
C HIS A 339 -7.52 0.76 31.27
N ARG A 340 -7.74 0.88 29.96
CA ARG A 340 -8.22 -0.24 29.12
C ARG A 340 -7.95 -0.04 27.63
N ALA A 341 -7.83 -1.16 26.92
CA ALA A 341 -8.03 -1.21 25.47
C ALA A 341 -9.45 -1.70 25.19
N ALA A 342 -10.10 -1.14 24.18
CA ALA A 342 -11.47 -1.50 23.84
C ALA A 342 -11.75 -1.40 22.33
N VAL A 343 -12.71 -2.21 21.90
CA VAL A 343 -13.37 -2.07 20.60
C VAL A 343 -14.66 -1.27 20.78
N VAL A 344 -14.70 -0.09 20.16
CA VAL A 344 -15.76 0.90 20.34
C VAL A 344 -16.63 0.99 19.10
N TYR A 345 -17.90 0.66 19.25
CA TYR A 345 -18.89 0.63 18.19
C TYR A 345 -19.63 1.96 18.10
N PRO A 346 -19.89 2.50 16.89
CA PRO A 346 -20.97 3.46 16.72
C PRO A 346 -22.31 2.80 17.10
N THR A 347 -22.98 3.29 18.14
CA THR A 347 -24.23 2.68 18.66
C THR A 347 -25.31 2.56 17.58
N ARG A 348 -25.34 3.49 16.61
CA ARG A 348 -26.25 3.48 15.47
C ARG A 348 -26.17 2.22 14.58
N LEU A 349 -25.10 1.42 14.70
CA LEU A 349 -24.93 0.18 13.93
C LEU A 349 -25.56 -1.03 14.61
N LEU A 350 -25.84 -0.96 15.91
CA LEU A 350 -26.37 -2.08 16.66
C LEU A 350 -27.84 -2.29 16.33
N ALA A 351 -28.26 -3.56 16.31
CA ALA A 351 -29.67 -3.88 16.27
C ALA A 351 -30.39 -3.22 17.47
N ASP A 352 -31.53 -2.60 17.17
CA ASP A 352 -32.49 -2.02 18.12
C ASP A 352 -31.99 -0.88 19.04
N ALA A 353 -30.77 -0.38 18.84
CA ALA A 353 -30.21 0.73 19.62
C ALA A 353 -30.51 2.13 19.05
N ALA A 354 -31.50 2.26 18.16
CA ALA A 354 -31.79 3.54 17.49
C ALA A 354 -32.19 4.66 18.47
N ALA A 355 -32.94 4.32 19.52
CA ALA A 355 -33.32 5.26 20.58
C ALA A 355 -32.14 5.66 21.49
N ASP A 356 -31.21 4.73 21.72
CA ASP A 356 -30.07 4.92 22.62
C ASP A 356 -28.90 5.63 21.94
N ALA A 357 -28.77 5.51 20.61
CA ALA A 357 -27.69 6.12 19.84
C ALA A 357 -27.62 7.66 19.96
N ALA A 358 -28.76 8.33 20.20
CA ALA A 358 -28.81 9.78 20.38
C ALA A 358 -28.24 10.22 21.75
N ARG A 359 -28.29 9.36 22.77
CA ARG A 359 -27.79 9.65 24.12
C ARG A 359 -26.36 9.12 24.31
N ASN A 360 -26.11 7.92 23.81
CA ASN A 360 -24.83 7.23 23.88
C ASN A 360 -24.37 6.87 22.46
N PRO A 361 -23.60 7.75 21.79
CA PRO A 361 -23.20 7.51 20.40
C PRO A 361 -22.22 6.34 20.23
N PHE A 362 -21.64 5.86 21.34
CA PHE A 362 -20.70 4.75 21.36
C PHE A 362 -21.08 3.66 22.36
N THR A 363 -20.81 2.41 22.01
CA THR A 363 -21.00 1.23 22.85
C THR A 363 -19.74 0.36 22.83
N THR A 364 -19.36 -0.23 23.96
CA THR A 364 -18.23 -1.17 24.06
C THR A 364 -18.76 -2.61 24.16
N PHE A 365 -18.18 -3.52 23.38
CA PHE A 365 -18.49 -4.95 23.46
C PHE A 365 -17.30 -5.84 23.83
N SER A 366 -16.09 -5.39 23.54
CA SER A 366 -14.88 -6.03 24.03
C SER A 366 -13.94 -4.99 24.61
N GLU A 367 -13.48 -5.25 25.82
CA GLU A 367 -12.47 -4.48 26.50
C GLU A 367 -11.57 -5.39 27.34
N VAL A 368 -10.31 -4.99 27.44
CA VAL A 368 -9.33 -5.61 28.33
C VAL A 368 -8.67 -4.51 29.16
N PRO A 369 -8.31 -4.80 30.43
CA PRO A 369 -7.63 -3.82 31.25
C PRO A 369 -6.27 -3.44 30.63
N ALA A 370 -5.78 -2.24 30.90
CA ALA A 370 -4.49 -1.77 30.38
C ALA A 370 -3.32 -2.67 30.79
N SER A 371 -3.44 -3.38 31.91
CA SER A 371 -2.48 -4.40 32.36
C SER A 371 -2.40 -5.63 31.45
N SER A 372 -3.37 -5.83 30.55
CA SER A 372 -3.34 -6.88 29.52
C SER A 372 -2.58 -6.44 28.26
N ILE A 373 -2.15 -5.17 28.19
CA ILE A 373 -1.36 -4.65 27.07
C ILE A 373 0.12 -4.71 27.45
N ARG A 374 0.87 -5.54 26.73
CA ARG A 374 2.33 -5.68 26.87
C ARG A 374 3.06 -4.56 26.15
N GLY A 375 2.55 -4.10 25.00
CA GLY A 375 3.22 -3.10 24.18
C GLY A 375 2.29 -2.44 23.17
N LEU A 376 2.59 -1.17 22.87
CA LEU A 376 1.98 -0.41 21.81
C LEU A 376 3.10 0.29 21.03
N THR A 377 3.23 -0.02 19.75
CA THR A 377 4.27 0.57 18.89
C THR A 377 3.74 0.93 17.52
N ALA A 378 4.41 1.86 16.86
CA ALA A 378 4.31 2.01 15.42
C ALA A 378 5.40 1.17 14.77
N GLU A 379 5.02 0.34 13.79
CA GLU A 379 6.00 -0.43 13.02
C GLU A 379 5.67 -0.41 11.51
N PRO A 380 6.69 -0.50 10.65
CA PRO A 380 6.49 -0.78 9.25
C PRO A 380 6.01 -2.23 9.06
N ALA A 381 5.00 -2.43 8.22
CA ALA A 381 4.54 -3.74 7.79
C ALA A 381 4.76 -3.95 6.28
N GLY A 382 5.04 -5.20 5.94
CA GLY A 382 5.26 -5.66 4.58
C GLY A 382 6.62 -5.30 4.00
N CYS A 383 6.91 -5.86 2.83
CA CYS A 383 8.13 -5.65 2.07
C CYS A 383 8.07 -4.40 1.16
N GLY A 384 6.95 -3.68 1.10
CA GLY A 384 6.84 -2.46 0.30
C GLY A 384 7.77 -1.35 0.77
N VAL A 385 8.19 -0.48 -0.15
CA VAL A 385 8.98 0.74 0.10
C VAL A 385 8.24 1.94 -0.52
N PRO A 386 7.75 2.90 0.29
CA PRO A 386 7.83 2.91 1.74
C PRO A 386 6.93 1.82 2.33
N SER A 387 7.34 1.24 3.46
CA SER A 387 6.55 0.20 4.12
C SER A 387 5.26 0.78 4.68
N ALA A 388 4.20 -0.03 4.72
CA ALA A 388 2.91 0.41 5.22
C ALA A 388 3.01 0.63 6.74
N PRO A 389 2.74 1.84 7.25
CA PRO A 389 2.75 2.10 8.68
C PRO A 389 1.55 1.42 9.35
N VAL A 390 1.83 0.62 10.39
CA VAL A 390 0.80 -0.01 11.21
C VAL A 390 0.98 0.36 12.67
N VAL A 391 -0.11 0.26 13.42
CA VAL A 391 -0.11 0.26 14.88
C VAL A 391 -0.09 -1.19 15.34
N ARG A 392 0.91 -1.55 16.13
CA ARG A 392 1.03 -2.88 16.75
C ARG A 392 0.60 -2.78 18.21
N LEU A 393 -0.33 -3.65 18.58
CA LEU A 393 -0.77 -3.86 19.95
C LEU A 393 -0.43 -5.30 20.36
N ASP A 394 0.48 -5.44 21.31
CA ASP A 394 0.87 -6.72 21.89
C ASP A 394 0.12 -6.95 23.21
N PHE A 395 -0.49 -8.12 23.35
CA PHE A 395 -1.20 -8.52 24.56
C PHE A 395 -0.31 -9.39 25.47
N THR A 396 -0.62 -9.44 26.76
CA THR A 396 0.12 -10.25 27.75
C THR A 396 -0.12 -11.75 27.57
N ASP A 397 -1.20 -12.14 26.91
CA ASP A 397 -1.50 -13.53 26.54
C ASP A 397 -0.64 -14.05 25.38
N GLY A 398 0.23 -13.22 24.81
CA GLY A 398 1.15 -13.55 23.73
C GLY A 398 0.60 -13.27 22.32
N SER A 399 -0.66 -12.87 22.18
CA SER A 399 -1.26 -12.50 20.89
C SER A 399 -0.91 -11.06 20.49
N THR A 400 -1.04 -10.77 19.19
CA THR A 400 -0.73 -9.45 18.62
C THR A 400 -1.82 -9.03 17.64
N LEU A 401 -2.24 -7.77 17.72
CA LEU A 401 -3.09 -7.11 16.74
C LEU A 401 -2.31 -6.02 16.01
N LEU A 402 -2.41 -6.00 14.67
CA LEU A 402 -1.88 -4.96 13.80
C LEU A 402 -3.05 -4.22 13.15
N VAL A 403 -2.98 -2.89 13.17
CA VAL A 403 -4.00 -2.01 12.58
C VAL A 403 -3.33 -1.09 11.57
N ARG A 404 -3.80 -1.11 10.32
CA ARG A 404 -3.30 -0.24 9.26
C ARG A 404 -3.87 1.17 9.41
N ASP A 405 -3.32 1.90 10.37
CA ASP A 405 -3.65 3.30 10.66
C ASP A 405 -2.40 4.20 10.50
N PRO A 406 -2.14 4.73 9.29
CA PRO A 406 -0.98 5.57 9.03
C PRO A 406 -0.91 6.82 9.90
N LEU A 407 -2.04 7.38 10.31
CA LEU A 407 -2.07 8.60 11.11
C LEU A 407 -1.65 8.32 12.55
N THR A 408 -2.29 7.31 13.12
CA THR A 408 -2.05 6.91 14.49
C THR A 408 -0.63 6.36 14.64
N SER A 409 -0.17 5.60 13.65
CA SER A 409 1.22 5.12 13.59
C SER A 409 2.23 6.29 13.59
N ARG A 410 1.99 7.36 12.80
CA ARG A 410 2.85 8.55 12.82
C ARG A 410 2.93 9.21 14.20
N ARG A 411 1.82 9.28 14.95
CA ARG A 411 1.80 9.86 16.31
C ARG A 411 2.54 9.01 17.34
N LEU A 412 2.61 7.70 17.16
CA LEU A 412 3.35 6.80 18.04
C LEU A 412 4.85 6.78 17.71
N GLY A 413 5.23 7.10 16.47
CA GLY A 413 6.62 7.17 16.03
C GLY A 413 7.32 8.51 16.32
N THR A 414 6.57 9.54 16.75
CA THR A 414 7.09 10.82 17.27
C THR A 414 7.21 10.77 18.78
#